data_AF-A0A8J3NK62-F1
#
_entry.id   AF-A0A8J3NK62-F1
#
_cell.length_a   1.000
_cell.length_b   1.000
_cell.length_c   1.000
_cell.angle_alpha   90.00
_cell.angle_beta   90.00
_cell.angle_gamma   90.00
#
_symmetry.space_group_name_H-M   'P 1'
#
loop_
_entity.id
_entity.type
_entity.pdbx_description
1 polymer ?
#
loop_
_entity_poly.entity_id
_entity_poly.type
_entity_poly.pdbx_seq_one_letter_code
_entity_poly.pdbx_strand_id
1 'polypeptide(L)'
;MAGRERARRLHQPTTIARYRQVVDGHLTPHLGRIKLDKLTPRDVQRMVAQLRDKMAAASVVKVHGVLRVALADALRLDLVERNAAKAAKLPRPGRSERRALTPAEARKLLAEVSGDRLEAFFVLALTTGLRRGELLGLRWIDVRTDEKVLFVRQTLQRALPVALSGRR
;
A
#
# COMPACT_ATOMS: atom_id res chain seq x y z
N MET A 1 -20.47 -5.44 21.23
CA MET A 1 -19.03 -5.17 21.50
C MET A 1 -18.06 -6.15 20.84
N ALA A 2 -18.48 -7.36 20.41
CA ALA A 2 -17.58 -8.38 19.82
C ALA A 2 -17.15 -8.18 18.34
N GLY A 3 -17.82 -7.29 17.58
CA GLY A 3 -17.52 -7.08 16.14
C GLY A 3 -16.29 -6.23 15.85
N ARG A 4 -15.96 -5.27 16.74
CA ARG A 4 -14.79 -4.38 16.58
C ARG A 4 -13.46 -5.08 16.88
N GLU A 5 -13.49 -6.16 17.65
CA GLU A 5 -12.32 -6.89 18.11
C GLU A 5 -11.86 -7.96 17.11
N ARG A 6 -12.81 -8.59 16.38
CA ARG A 6 -12.49 -9.58 15.32
C ARG A 6 -11.77 -8.97 14.11
N ALA A 7 -12.07 -7.73 13.73
CA ALA A 7 -11.41 -7.08 12.59
C ALA A 7 -9.92 -6.74 12.84
N ARG A 8 -9.48 -6.65 14.11
CA ARG A 8 -8.09 -6.37 14.47
C ARG A 8 -7.14 -7.55 14.18
N ARG A 9 -7.65 -8.77 13.96
CA ARG A 9 -6.84 -9.98 13.75
C ARG A 9 -6.59 -10.38 12.29
N LEU A 10 -7.14 -9.68 11.29
CA LEU A 10 -7.13 -10.15 9.90
C LEU A 10 -6.16 -9.43 8.96
N HIS A 11 -5.65 -8.24 9.33
CA HIS A 11 -4.77 -7.46 8.45
C HIS A 11 -3.55 -6.90 9.19
N GLN A 12 -2.41 -6.88 8.49
CA GLN A 12 -1.18 -6.27 8.97
C GLN A 12 -1.43 -4.79 9.32
N PRO A 13 -0.81 -4.24 10.39
CA PRO A 13 -1.02 -2.85 10.82
C PRO A 13 -0.83 -1.81 9.72
N THR A 14 0.11 -2.06 8.80
CA THR A 14 0.39 -1.20 7.64
C THR A 14 -0.78 -1.15 6.64
N THR A 15 -1.49 -2.26 6.45
CA THR A 15 -2.71 -2.32 5.63
C THR A 15 -3.82 -1.49 6.27
N ILE A 16 -4.03 -1.63 7.58
CA ILE A 16 -5.03 -0.84 8.33
C ILE A 16 -4.71 0.66 8.22
N ALA A 17 -3.44 1.05 8.43
CA ALA A 17 -3.01 2.44 8.31
C ALA A 17 -3.28 2.99 6.91
N ARG A 18 -3.00 2.21 5.86
CA ARG A 18 -3.23 2.61 4.47
C ARG A 18 -4.72 2.76 4.15
N TYR A 19 -5.57 1.86 4.64
CA TYR A 19 -7.02 2.00 4.47
C TYR A 19 -7.54 3.25 5.18
N ARG A 20 -7.08 3.54 6.40
CA ARG A 20 -7.43 4.79 7.10
C ARG A 20 -7.02 6.02 6.31
N GLN A 21 -5.79 6.08 5.80
CA GLN A 21 -5.36 7.19 4.95
C GLN A 21 -6.28 7.39 3.73
N VAL A 22 -6.70 6.30 3.08
CA VAL A 22 -7.65 6.37 1.97
C VAL A 22 -9.02 6.87 2.43
N VAL A 23 -9.54 6.34 3.54
CA VAL A 23 -10.87 6.71 4.05
C VAL A 23 -10.90 8.16 4.53
N ASP A 24 -9.96 8.55 5.39
CA ASP A 24 -9.94 9.87 6.02
C ASP A 24 -9.50 10.95 5.03
N GLY A 25 -8.52 10.63 4.17
CA GLY A 25 -7.95 11.58 3.22
C GLY A 25 -8.74 11.72 1.93
N HIS A 26 -9.49 10.70 1.51
CA HIS A 26 -10.12 10.69 0.19
C HIS A 26 -11.61 10.33 0.20
N LEU A 27 -12.05 9.30 0.92
CA LEU A 27 -13.48 8.92 0.87
C LEU A 27 -14.34 9.89 1.69
N THR A 28 -14.00 10.13 2.95
CA THR A 28 -14.77 10.96 3.89
C THR A 28 -14.93 12.40 3.39
N PRO A 29 -13.88 13.09 2.89
CA PRO A 29 -14.02 14.47 2.43
C PRO A 29 -14.97 14.63 1.23
N HIS A 30 -15.11 13.60 0.40
CA HIS A 30 -15.89 13.66 -0.84
C HIS A 30 -17.28 13.05 -0.71
N LEU A 31 -17.43 11.99 0.09
CA LEU A 31 -18.67 11.20 0.18
C LEU A 31 -19.25 11.13 1.60
N GLY A 32 -18.49 11.51 2.64
CA GLY A 32 -18.87 11.27 4.04
C GLY A 32 -20.13 11.99 4.52
N ARG A 33 -20.63 12.97 3.76
CA ARG A 33 -21.90 13.69 4.04
C ARG A 33 -23.12 13.04 3.40
N ILE A 34 -22.93 12.09 2.49
CA ILE A 34 -24.01 11.44 1.76
C ILE A 34 -24.43 10.21 2.54
N LYS A 35 -25.73 10.07 2.83
CA LYS A 35 -26.26 8.85 3.45
C LYS A 35 -26.00 7.65 2.54
N LEU A 36 -25.65 6.51 3.14
CA LEU A 36 -25.21 5.33 2.42
C LEU A 36 -26.25 4.84 1.39
N ASP A 37 -27.54 4.87 1.74
CA ASP A 37 -28.68 4.52 0.89
C ASP A 37 -28.94 5.52 -0.26
N LYS A 38 -28.46 6.76 -0.13
CA LYS A 38 -28.57 7.82 -1.14
C LYS A 38 -27.33 7.96 -2.02
N LEU A 39 -26.26 7.20 -1.76
CA LEU A 39 -25.04 7.27 -2.55
C LEU A 39 -25.28 6.80 -3.99
N THR A 40 -25.03 7.69 -4.95
CA THR A 40 -25.25 7.40 -6.37
C THR A 40 -23.95 7.17 -7.14
N PRO A 41 -23.98 6.49 -8.30
CA PRO A 41 -22.83 6.42 -9.20
C PRO A 41 -22.30 7.80 -9.64
N ARG A 42 -23.18 8.81 -9.72
CA ARG A 42 -22.79 10.18 -10.10
C ARG A 42 -21.91 10.83 -9.03
N ASP A 43 -22.17 10.55 -7.75
CA ASP A 43 -21.34 11.04 -6.65
C ASP A 43 -19.96 10.39 -6.66
N VAL A 44 -19.90 9.07 -6.92
CA VAL A 44 -18.63 8.35 -7.08
C VAL A 44 -17.84 8.89 -8.28
N GLN A 45 -18.51 9.16 -9.40
CA GLN A 45 -17.87 9.73 -10.59
C GLN A 45 -17.31 11.14 -10.30
N ARG A 46 -18.02 11.97 -9.53
CA ARG A 46 -17.56 13.30 -9.11
C ARG A 46 -16.30 13.20 -8.25
N MET A 47 -16.30 12.30 -7.26
CA MET A 47 -15.12 12.03 -6.45
C MET A 47 -13.94 11.59 -7.33
N VAL A 48 -14.15 10.64 -8.24
CA VAL A 48 -13.10 10.17 -9.16
C VAL A 48 -12.54 11.33 -10.00
N ALA A 49 -13.39 12.22 -10.53
CA ALA A 49 -12.95 13.39 -11.29
C ALA A 49 -12.07 14.32 -10.43
N GLN A 50 -12.53 14.68 -9.22
CA GLN A 50 -11.79 15.56 -8.31
C GLN A 50 -10.45 14.96 -7.86
N LEU A 51 -10.35 13.64 -7.71
CA LEU A 51 -9.10 12.98 -7.36
C LEU A 51 -8.14 12.93 -8.56
N ARG A 52 -8.63 12.77 -9.79
CA ARG A 52 -7.77 12.75 -10.99
C ARG A 52 -6.96 14.04 -11.16
N ASP A 53 -7.49 15.17 -10.72
CA ASP A 53 -6.79 16.46 -10.80
C ASP A 53 -5.64 16.59 -9.79
N LYS A 54 -5.61 15.73 -8.77
CA LYS A 54 -4.70 15.84 -7.62
C LYS A 54 -3.77 14.66 -7.41
N MET A 55 -4.00 13.53 -8.09
CA MET A 55 -3.17 12.33 -7.94
C MET A 55 -3.11 11.48 -9.20
N ALA A 56 -2.06 10.64 -9.26
CA ALA A 56 -1.87 9.69 -10.34
C ALA A 56 -3.06 8.73 -10.50
N ALA A 57 -3.34 8.34 -11.74
CA ALA A 57 -4.43 7.41 -12.09
C ALA A 57 -4.41 6.10 -11.26
N ALA A 58 -3.22 5.55 -11.03
CA ALA A 58 -3.05 4.34 -10.19
C ALA A 58 -3.53 4.56 -8.75
N SER A 59 -3.36 5.76 -8.20
CA SER A 59 -3.82 6.11 -6.85
C SER A 59 -5.34 6.25 -6.82
N VAL A 60 -5.93 6.90 -7.83
CA VAL A 60 -7.40 7.01 -7.97
C VAL A 60 -8.06 5.64 -8.02
N VAL A 61 -7.50 4.71 -8.81
CA VAL A 61 -8.00 3.32 -8.90
C VAL A 61 -7.93 2.61 -7.55
N LYS A 62 -6.87 2.82 -6.76
CA LYS A 62 -6.76 2.26 -5.40
C LYS A 62 -7.81 2.82 -4.45
N VAL A 63 -8.03 4.14 -4.46
CA VAL A 63 -9.06 4.79 -3.64
C VAL A 63 -10.45 4.24 -3.98
N HIS A 64 -10.78 4.19 -5.27
CA HIS A 64 -12.03 3.60 -5.75
C HIS A 64 -12.17 2.13 -5.36
N GLY A 65 -11.08 1.36 -5.44
CA GLY A 65 -11.07 -0.05 -5.06
C GLY A 65 -11.47 -0.27 -3.60
N VAL A 66 -10.97 0.57 -2.68
CA VAL A 66 -11.37 0.52 -1.26
C VAL A 66 -12.86 0.80 -1.10
N LEU A 67 -13.38 1.85 -1.75
CA LEU A 67 -14.83 2.16 -1.73
C LEU A 67 -15.66 1.00 -2.30
N ARG A 68 -15.22 0.41 -3.43
CA ARG A 68 -15.94 -0.67 -4.10
C ARG A 68 -16.06 -1.90 -3.19
N VAL A 69 -15.01 -2.27 -2.47
CA VAL A 69 -15.04 -3.38 -1.51
C VAL A 69 -15.97 -3.04 -0.33
N ALA A 70 -15.86 -1.85 0.23
CA ALA A 70 -16.73 -1.43 1.34
C ALA A 70 -18.24 -1.46 0.95
N LEU A 71 -18.58 -1.01 -0.27
CA LEU A 71 -19.95 -1.08 -0.78
C LEU A 71 -20.38 -2.50 -1.18
N ALA A 72 -19.45 -3.39 -1.48
CA ALA A 72 -19.77 -4.80 -1.69
C ALA A 72 -20.13 -5.48 -0.36
N ASP A 73 -19.41 -5.15 0.72
CA ASP A 73 -19.76 -5.60 2.07
C ASP A 73 -21.10 -5.04 2.53
N ALA A 74 -21.38 -3.76 2.25
CA ALA A 74 -22.67 -3.15 2.55
C ALA A 74 -23.82 -3.84 1.81
N LEU A 75 -23.62 -4.20 0.53
CA LEU A 75 -24.58 -4.96 -0.25
C LEU A 75 -24.81 -6.37 0.31
N ARG A 76 -23.75 -7.07 0.72
CA ARG A 76 -23.85 -8.41 1.35
C ARG A 76 -24.60 -8.38 2.69
N LEU A 77 -24.64 -7.22 3.35
CA LEU A 77 -25.33 -7.00 4.60
C LEU A 77 -26.69 -6.32 4.41
N ASP A 78 -27.21 -6.25 3.17
CA ASP A 78 -28.47 -5.63 2.79
C ASP A 78 -28.63 -4.16 3.28
N LEU A 79 -27.52 -3.44 3.45
CA LEU A 79 -27.52 -2.02 3.82
C LEU A 79 -27.73 -1.10 2.61
N VAL A 80 -27.49 -1.62 1.41
CA VAL A 80 -27.72 -0.95 0.13
C VAL A 80 -28.25 -1.95 -0.88
N GLU A 81 -29.10 -1.50 -1.79
CA GLU A 81 -29.64 -2.35 -2.86
C GLU A 81 -28.63 -2.58 -4.01
N ARG A 82 -27.62 -1.71 -4.11
CA ARG A 82 -26.61 -1.78 -5.18
C ARG A 82 -25.27 -1.20 -4.74
N ASN A 83 -24.21 -1.69 -5.38
CA ASN A 83 -22.88 -1.10 -5.23
C ASN A 83 -22.69 0.07 -6.22
N ALA A 84 -22.89 1.30 -5.73
CA ALA A 84 -22.80 2.53 -6.51
C ALA A 84 -21.43 2.74 -7.19
N ALA A 85 -20.35 2.13 -6.68
CA ALA A 85 -19.01 2.28 -7.26
C ALA A 85 -18.81 1.48 -8.56
N LYS A 86 -19.65 0.48 -8.85
CA LYS A 86 -19.47 -0.39 -10.03
C LYS A 86 -19.58 0.35 -11.36
N ALA A 87 -20.41 1.41 -11.44
CA ALA A 87 -20.68 2.14 -12.68
C ALA A 87 -19.73 3.32 -12.92
N ALA A 88 -18.81 3.61 -12.00
CA ALA A 88 -17.86 4.72 -12.15
C ALA A 88 -16.80 4.40 -13.22
N LYS A 89 -16.57 5.36 -14.13
CA LYS A 89 -15.49 5.31 -15.12
C LYS A 89 -14.18 5.75 -14.48
N LEU A 90 -13.21 4.84 -14.48
CA LEU A 90 -11.89 5.06 -13.90
C LEU A 90 -10.85 5.50 -14.93
N PRO A 91 -9.84 6.28 -14.51
CA PRO A 91 -8.68 6.52 -15.36
C PRO A 91 -7.92 5.21 -15.57
N ARG A 92 -7.33 5.04 -16.75
CA ARG A 92 -6.42 3.92 -17.04
C ARG A 92 -5.03 4.28 -16.51
N PRO A 93 -4.47 3.56 -15.53
CA PRO A 93 -3.10 3.79 -15.13
C PRO A 93 -2.16 3.53 -16.30
N GLY A 94 -1.27 4.47 -16.60
CA GLY A 94 -0.17 4.20 -17.53
C GLY A 94 0.74 3.11 -16.99
N ARG A 95 1.34 2.33 -17.89
CA ARG A 95 2.40 1.40 -17.52
C ARG A 95 3.67 2.22 -17.28
N SER A 96 4.11 2.32 -16.03
CA SER A 96 5.46 2.77 -15.74
C SER A 96 6.40 1.60 -15.98
N GLU A 97 7.28 1.72 -16.95
CA GLU A 97 8.40 0.81 -17.09
C GLU A 97 9.36 1.03 -15.92
N ARG A 98 9.45 0.03 -15.05
CA ARG A 98 10.51 -0.01 -14.05
C ARG A 98 11.77 -0.49 -14.75
N ARG A 99 12.64 0.47 -15.09
CA ARG A 99 13.96 0.19 -15.65
C ARG A 99 14.82 -0.55 -14.61
N ALA A 100 15.37 -1.69 -15.01
CA ALA A 100 16.40 -2.38 -14.24
C ALA A 100 17.79 -1.83 -14.61
N LEU A 101 18.73 -1.91 -13.67
CA LEU A 101 20.13 -1.59 -13.97
C LEU A 101 20.69 -2.64 -14.94
N THR A 102 21.45 -2.18 -15.93
CA THR A 102 22.26 -3.07 -16.75
C THR A 102 23.45 -3.62 -15.94
N PRO A 103 24.08 -4.73 -16.35
CA PRO A 103 25.27 -5.23 -15.67
C PRO A 103 26.42 -4.21 -15.58
N ALA A 104 26.58 -3.35 -16.59
CA ALA A 104 27.58 -2.29 -16.59
C ALA A 104 27.26 -1.21 -15.55
N GLU A 105 26.00 -0.78 -15.45
CA GLU A 105 25.56 0.18 -14.44
C GLU A 105 25.61 -0.39 -13.02
N ALA A 106 25.30 -1.68 -12.85
CA ALA A 106 25.42 -2.36 -11.57
C ALA A 106 26.89 -2.41 -11.10
N ARG A 107 27.82 -2.74 -12.00
CA ARG A 107 29.27 -2.69 -11.71
C ARG A 107 29.72 -1.27 -11.37
N LYS A 108 29.26 -0.26 -12.11
CA LYS A 108 29.56 1.13 -11.82
C LYS A 108 29.05 1.52 -10.43
N LEU A 109 27.80 1.19 -10.10
CA LEU A 109 27.24 1.45 -8.78
C LEU A 109 28.09 0.81 -7.66
N LEU A 110 28.51 -0.44 -7.83
CA LEU A 110 29.37 -1.12 -6.84
C LEU A 110 30.74 -0.48 -6.68
N ALA A 111 31.34 0.02 -7.76
CA ALA A 111 32.60 0.75 -7.67
C ALA A 111 32.45 2.08 -6.91
N GLU A 112 31.37 2.82 -7.15
CA GLU A 112 31.10 4.12 -6.52
C GLU A 112 30.77 4.00 -5.02
N VAL A 113 30.13 2.91 -4.59
CA VAL A 113 29.78 2.70 -3.18
C VAL A 113 30.87 1.97 -2.39
N SER A 114 32.02 1.67 -3.00
CA SER A 114 33.12 0.99 -2.31
C SER A 114 33.68 1.86 -1.18
N GLY A 115 33.78 1.32 0.03
CA GLY A 115 34.13 2.06 1.24
C GLY A 115 32.99 2.88 1.85
N ASP A 116 31.82 2.97 1.22
CA ASP A 116 30.63 3.61 1.80
C ASP A 116 30.02 2.72 2.88
N ARG A 117 29.42 3.34 3.91
CA ARG A 117 28.71 2.63 4.98
C ARG A 117 27.60 1.70 4.46
N LEU A 118 27.05 1.97 3.27
CA LEU A 118 26.00 1.20 2.61
C LEU A 118 26.52 0.21 1.55
N GLU A 119 27.83 0.04 1.39
CA GLU A 119 28.43 -0.88 0.40
C GLU A 119 27.79 -2.27 0.49
N ALA A 120 27.83 -2.88 1.68
CA ALA A 120 27.27 -4.22 1.91
C ALA A 120 25.77 -4.31 1.56
N PHE A 121 25.01 -3.23 1.77
CA PHE A 121 23.60 -3.18 1.41
C PHE A 121 23.40 -3.30 -0.11
N PHE A 122 24.16 -2.54 -0.90
CA PHE A 122 24.05 -2.58 -2.36
C PHE A 122 24.61 -3.86 -2.97
N VAL A 123 25.71 -4.38 -2.43
CA VAL A 123 26.27 -5.69 -2.82
C VAL A 123 25.22 -6.79 -2.64
N LEU A 124 24.61 -6.87 -1.46
CA LEU A 124 23.59 -7.88 -1.19
C LEU A 124 22.34 -7.65 -2.05
N ALA A 125 21.87 -6.41 -2.22
CA ALA A 125 20.70 -6.12 -3.05
C ALA A 125 20.85 -6.60 -4.50
N LEU A 126 22.04 -6.42 -5.09
CA LEU A 126 22.32 -6.79 -6.47
C LEU A 126 22.60 -8.29 -6.64
N THR A 127 23.19 -8.95 -5.64
CA THR A 127 23.65 -10.35 -5.77
C THR A 127 22.64 -11.37 -5.26
N THR A 128 21.77 -11.00 -4.30
CA THR A 128 20.82 -11.93 -3.65
C THR A 128 19.37 -11.70 -4.05
N GLY A 129 19.05 -10.55 -4.66
CA GLY A 129 17.68 -10.21 -5.08
C GLY A 129 16.70 -9.99 -3.92
N LEU A 130 17.20 -9.84 -2.69
CA LEU A 130 16.36 -9.62 -1.51
C LEU A 130 15.59 -8.30 -1.60
N ARG A 131 14.36 -8.29 -1.07
CA ARG A 131 13.58 -7.06 -0.97
C ARG A 131 14.22 -6.14 0.05
N ARG A 132 14.12 -4.82 -0.16
CA ARG A 132 14.66 -3.81 0.77
C ARG A 132 14.31 -4.05 2.24
N GLY A 133 13.08 -4.47 2.54
CA GLY A 133 12.68 -4.75 3.92
C GLY A 133 13.38 -5.97 4.52
N GLU A 134 13.67 -6.98 3.69
CA GLU A 134 14.41 -8.18 4.09
C GLU A 134 15.88 -7.80 4.36
N LEU A 135 16.51 -7.03 3.46
CA LEU A 135 17.88 -6.53 3.63
C LEU A 135 18.04 -5.70 4.92
N LEU A 136 17.12 -4.75 5.15
CA LEU A 136 17.14 -3.91 6.35
C LEU A 136 16.77 -4.69 7.63
N GLY A 137 16.20 -5.89 7.49
CA GLY A 137 15.88 -6.77 8.60
C GLY A 137 17.01 -7.74 8.96
N LEU A 138 18.08 -7.82 8.17
CA LEU A 138 19.17 -8.75 8.44
C LEU A 138 19.93 -8.39 9.72
N ARG A 139 20.30 -9.41 10.49
CA ARG A 139 21.20 -9.31 11.65
C ARG A 139 22.42 -10.18 11.41
N TRP A 140 23.51 -9.88 12.12
CA TRP A 140 24.74 -10.69 12.07
C TRP A 140 24.48 -12.17 12.40
N ILE A 141 23.57 -12.47 13.32
CA ILE A 141 23.19 -13.85 13.66
C ILE A 141 22.49 -14.61 12.52
N ASP A 142 22.03 -13.91 11.49
CA ASP A 142 21.38 -14.49 10.33
C ASP A 142 22.38 -14.79 9.19
N VAL A 143 23.66 -14.43 9.34
CA VAL A 143 24.75 -14.66 8.37
C VAL A 143 25.67 -15.76 8.88
N ARG A 144 25.96 -16.75 8.04
CA ARG A 144 26.95 -17.82 8.28
C ARG A 144 27.96 -17.81 7.15
N THR A 145 29.08 -17.13 7.38
CA THR A 145 30.12 -16.91 6.37
C THR A 145 30.91 -18.18 6.04
N ASP A 146 31.05 -19.06 7.02
CA ASP A 146 31.61 -20.41 6.92
C ASP A 146 30.77 -21.31 5.99
N GLU A 147 29.46 -21.28 6.16
CA GLU A 147 28.52 -22.05 5.33
C GLU A 147 28.16 -21.34 4.01
N LYS A 148 28.55 -20.06 3.86
CA LYS A 148 28.12 -19.16 2.76
C LYS A 148 26.60 -19.06 2.64
N VAL A 149 25.91 -19.09 3.79
CA VAL A 149 24.44 -19.03 3.88
C VAL A 149 24.01 -17.75 4.58
N LEU A 150 22.92 -17.17 4.08
CA LEU A 150 22.23 -16.05 4.70
C LEU A 150 20.75 -16.40 4.87
N PHE A 151 20.24 -16.26 6.09
CA PHE A 151 18.87 -16.59 6.44
C PHE A 151 17.98 -15.36 6.47
N VAL A 152 16.93 -15.33 5.66
CA VAL A 152 15.92 -14.26 5.68
C VAL A 152 14.84 -14.62 6.70
N ARG A 153 14.95 -14.11 7.93
CA ARG A 153 14.03 -14.46 9.03
C ARG A 153 13.05 -13.35 9.42
N GLN A 154 13.28 -12.13 8.97
CA GLN A 154 12.43 -10.99 9.28
C GLN A 154 12.50 -9.92 8.20
N THR A 155 11.47 -9.09 8.17
CA THR A 155 11.34 -7.98 7.23
C THR A 155 11.05 -6.72 8.01
N LEU A 156 11.93 -5.71 7.89
CA LEU A 156 11.68 -4.40 8.44
C LEU A 156 10.56 -3.72 7.65
N GLN A 157 9.49 -3.35 8.33
CA GLN A 157 8.37 -2.60 7.76
C GLN A 157 8.31 -1.20 8.37
N ARG A 158 8.11 -0.19 7.52
CA ARG A 158 7.80 1.16 7.99
C ARG A 158 6.37 1.15 8.53
N ALA A 159 6.22 1.20 9.85
CA ALA A 159 4.94 1.47 10.47
C ALA A 159 4.55 2.93 10.18
N LEU A 160 3.39 3.14 9.58
CA LEU A 160 2.75 4.45 9.63
C LEU A 160 2.12 4.58 11.02
N PRO A 161 2.28 5.72 11.72
CA PRO A 161 1.62 5.92 13.00
C PRO A 161 0.12 5.76 12.78
N VAL A 162 -0.42 4.67 13.31
CA VAL A 162 -1.87 4.50 13.40
C VAL A 162 -2.27 5.46 14.50
N ALA A 163 -2.67 6.68 14.14
CA ALA A 163 -3.39 7.52 15.07
C ALA A 163 -4.63 6.72 15.47
N LEU A 164 -4.60 6.15 16.68
CA LEU A 164 -5.78 5.66 17.34
C LEU A 164 -6.56 6.92 17.67
N SER A 165 -7.37 7.38 16.72
CA SER A 165 -8.39 8.40 16.97
C SER A 165 -9.38 7.80 17.96
N GLY A 166 -9.00 7.87 19.23
CA GLY A 166 -9.91 7.79 20.36
C GLY A 166 -10.61 9.13 20.43
N ARG A 167 -11.75 9.23 19.75
CA ARG A 167 -12.76 10.17 20.20
C ARG A 167 -13.39 9.56 21.44
N ARG A 168 -13.10 10.19 22.58
CA ARG A 168 -13.91 10.12 23.80
C ARG A 168 -15.30 10.68 23.49
#